data_AF-A0A3C1H132-F1
#
_entry.id   AF-A0A3C1H132-F1
#
_cell.length_a   1.000
_cell.length_b   1.000
_cell.length_c   1.000
_cell.angle_alpha   90.00
_cell.angle_beta   90.00
_cell.angle_gamma   90.00
#
_symmetry.space_group_name_H-M   'P 1'
#
loop_
_entity.id
_entity.type
_entity.pdbx_description
1 polymer ?
#
loop_
_entity_poly.entity_id
_entity_poly.type
_entity_poly.pdbx_seq_one_letter_code
_entity_poly.pdbx_strand_id
1 'polypeptide(L)'
;MEQKQPILEIIRENLQNGELPASFSLPKEDADPNRVRWADGALDGVGIYHMRAPEITEDNMKLVAEAFSPLDDYAHFTEKMKEFFAVITPIRAIDAIQHYILEHAEELEPNQVHHLAVECLYSADTDLIKLGLIIVEIFNEPDDFLKDIIRTLGLSDEFTIFAIFNMMRWTDGNAEVFALAKKVHGWGRIHAVERLEPETQEIRDWLLAEG
;
A
#
# COMPACT_ATOMS: atom_id res chain seq x y z
N MET A 1 -21.13 3.00 -17.43
CA MET A 1 -20.17 3.62 -16.49
C MET A 1 -18.84 3.69 -17.20
N GLU A 2 -18.20 4.86 -17.20
CA GLU A 2 -16.87 5.03 -17.77
C GLU A 2 -15.88 4.22 -16.91
N GLN A 3 -15.07 3.35 -17.53
CA GLN A 3 -14.10 2.54 -16.81
C GLN A 3 -12.98 3.46 -16.33
N LYS A 4 -12.81 3.60 -15.01
CA LYS A 4 -11.72 4.40 -14.44
C LYS A 4 -10.38 3.74 -14.78
N GLN A 5 -9.39 4.56 -15.15
CA GLN A 5 -8.03 4.10 -15.47
C GLN A 5 -7.37 3.49 -14.22
N PRO A 6 -6.66 2.35 -14.34
CA PRO A 6 -5.85 1.80 -13.25
C PRO A 6 -4.81 2.80 -12.73
N ILE A 7 -4.67 2.90 -11.40
CA ILE A 7 -3.72 3.85 -10.79
C ILE A 7 -2.26 3.49 -11.14
N LEU A 8 -1.94 2.20 -11.26
CA LEU A 8 -0.63 1.76 -11.71
C LEU A 8 -0.24 2.38 -13.06
N GLU A 9 -1.19 2.48 -14.00
CA GLU A 9 -0.95 3.11 -15.31
C GLU A 9 -0.83 4.63 -15.19
N ILE A 10 -1.65 5.28 -14.35
CA ILE A 10 -1.51 6.71 -14.06
C ILE A 10 -0.10 7.03 -13.55
N ILE A 11 0.43 6.23 -12.62
CA ILE A 11 1.79 6.40 -12.10
C ILE A 11 2.80 6.24 -13.25
N ARG A 12 2.72 5.15 -14.01
CA ARG A 12 3.64 4.85 -15.13
C ARG A 12 3.68 5.97 -16.16
N GLU A 13 2.53 6.50 -16.55
CA GLU A 13 2.40 7.58 -17.55
C GLU A 13 3.00 8.91 -17.08
N ASN A 14 3.12 9.13 -15.77
CA ASN A 14 3.62 10.38 -15.19
C ASN A 14 5.09 10.30 -14.75
N LEU A 15 5.77 9.15 -14.93
CA LEU A 15 7.18 9.01 -14.60
C LEU A 15 8.07 9.90 -15.49
N GLN A 16 9.01 10.58 -14.86
CA GLN A 16 10.05 11.37 -15.51
C GLN A 16 11.40 10.87 -15.01
N ASN A 17 12.21 10.30 -15.91
CA ASN A 17 13.51 9.70 -15.56
C ASN A 17 13.45 8.64 -14.43
N GLY A 18 12.34 7.93 -14.30
CA GLY A 18 12.17 6.85 -13.33
C GLY A 18 11.71 7.27 -11.92
N GLU A 19 11.24 8.51 -11.76
CA GLU A 19 10.60 9.04 -10.54
C GLU A 19 9.34 9.85 -10.90
N LEU A 20 8.47 10.08 -9.91
CA LEU A 20 7.33 10.98 -10.06
C LEU A 20 7.77 12.42 -9.71
N PRO A 21 7.28 13.45 -10.42
CA PRO A 21 7.55 14.83 -10.04
C PRO A 21 7.14 15.12 -8.58
N ALA A 22 7.88 15.94 -7.85
CA ALA A 22 7.54 16.32 -6.47
C ALA A 22 6.17 17.01 -6.30
N SER A 23 5.55 17.47 -7.39
CA SER A 23 4.21 18.06 -7.40
C SER A 23 3.11 17.08 -7.82
N PHE A 24 3.48 15.83 -8.17
CA PHE A 24 2.53 14.79 -8.52
C PHE A 24 1.64 14.46 -7.32
N SER A 25 0.36 14.24 -7.60
CA SER A 25 -0.59 13.69 -6.65
C SER A 25 -1.61 12.89 -7.44
N LEU A 26 -2.11 11.80 -6.85
CA LEU A 26 -3.14 10.98 -7.47
C LEU A 26 -4.41 11.79 -7.73
N PRO A 27 -5.16 11.47 -8.81
CA PRO A 27 -6.46 12.08 -9.05
C PRO A 27 -7.38 11.85 -7.85
N LYS A 28 -7.94 12.94 -7.30
CA LYS A 28 -8.86 12.89 -6.14
C LYS A 28 -10.29 13.02 -6.62
N GLU A 29 -11.18 12.15 -6.14
CA GLU A 29 -12.58 12.09 -6.60
C GLU A 29 -13.39 13.33 -6.19
N ASP A 30 -13.06 13.96 -5.07
CA ASP A 30 -13.75 15.15 -4.60
C ASP A 30 -13.24 16.41 -5.33
N ALA A 31 -14.13 17.05 -6.09
CA ALA A 31 -13.89 18.33 -6.74
C ALA A 31 -14.16 19.54 -5.82
N ASP A 32 -14.63 19.33 -4.57
CA ASP A 32 -14.94 20.44 -3.67
C ASP A 32 -13.65 21.19 -3.26
N PRO A 33 -13.50 22.48 -3.63
CA PRO A 33 -12.34 23.27 -3.27
C PRO A 33 -12.33 23.69 -1.79
N ASN A 34 -13.44 23.57 -1.06
CA ASN A 34 -13.56 23.99 0.34
C ASN A 34 -13.23 22.89 1.35
N ARG A 35 -13.10 21.64 0.91
CA ARG A 35 -12.72 20.52 1.77
C ARG A 35 -11.20 20.48 1.90
N VAL A 36 -10.70 20.48 3.14
CA VAL A 36 -9.28 20.24 3.42
C VAL A 36 -8.91 18.86 2.90
N ARG A 37 -7.85 18.79 2.10
CA ARG A 37 -7.35 17.55 1.50
C ARG A 37 -6.06 17.13 2.18
N TRP A 38 -5.95 15.84 2.44
CA TRP A 38 -4.67 15.24 2.82
C TRP A 38 -3.73 15.26 1.61
N ALA A 39 -2.45 15.53 1.86
CA ALA A 39 -1.40 15.16 0.92
C ALA A 39 -1.34 13.63 0.82
N ASP A 40 -0.85 13.11 -0.29
CA ASP A 40 -0.76 11.68 -0.52
C ASP A 40 0.15 11.06 0.56
N GLY A 41 -0.27 9.93 1.14
CA GLY A 41 0.38 9.27 2.27
C GLY A 41 0.19 9.96 3.63
N ALA A 42 -0.27 11.20 3.67
CA ALA A 42 -0.36 11.98 4.91
C ALA A 42 -1.37 11.41 5.91
N LEU A 43 -2.52 10.94 5.43
CA LEU A 43 -3.54 10.35 6.30
C LEU A 43 -3.02 9.10 7.01
N ASP A 44 -2.30 8.24 6.27
CA ASP A 44 -1.71 7.03 6.83
C ASP A 44 -0.60 7.35 7.82
N GLY A 45 0.31 8.27 7.45
CA GLY A 45 1.40 8.67 8.34
C GLY A 45 0.93 9.34 9.63
N VAL A 46 -0.03 10.28 9.55
CA VAL A 46 -0.66 10.86 10.76
C VAL A 46 -1.38 9.79 11.56
N GLY A 47 -2.03 8.84 10.90
CA GLY A 47 -2.57 7.64 11.52
C GLY A 47 -1.51 6.95 12.39
N ILE A 48 -0.45 6.46 11.77
CA ILE A 48 0.60 5.68 12.44
C ILE A 48 1.19 6.41 13.65
N TYR A 49 1.63 7.66 13.46
CA TYR A 49 2.48 8.32 14.45
C TYR A 49 1.73 9.19 15.46
N HIS A 50 0.49 9.61 15.15
CA HIS A 50 -0.17 10.69 15.90
C HIS A 50 -1.61 10.42 16.31
N MET A 51 -2.21 9.32 15.85
CA MET A 51 -3.59 8.95 16.20
C MET A 51 -3.64 7.62 16.92
N ARG A 52 -4.60 7.47 17.82
CA ARG A 52 -4.95 6.16 18.39
C ARG A 52 -5.64 5.32 17.31
N ALA A 53 -5.28 4.04 17.22
CA ALA A 53 -5.99 3.11 16.34
C ALA A 53 -7.47 2.99 16.76
N PRO A 54 -8.41 2.96 15.81
CA PRO A 54 -9.81 2.67 16.11
C PRO A 54 -9.94 1.25 16.66
N GLU A 55 -11.00 1.00 17.42
CA GLU A 55 -11.39 -0.35 17.80
C GLU A 55 -11.99 -1.07 16.58
N ILE A 56 -11.45 -2.24 16.24
CA ILE A 56 -12.02 -3.12 15.21
C ILE A 56 -12.98 -4.06 15.92
N THR A 57 -14.27 -3.92 15.63
CA THR A 57 -15.32 -4.71 16.29
C THR A 57 -15.52 -6.06 15.60
N GLU A 58 -16.24 -6.98 16.26
CA GLU A 58 -16.67 -8.24 15.64
C GLU A 58 -17.49 -8.02 14.37
N ASP A 59 -18.33 -6.98 14.32
CA ASP A 59 -19.11 -6.65 13.11
C ASP A 59 -18.23 -6.18 11.96
N ASN A 60 -17.12 -5.48 12.26
CA ASN A 60 -16.13 -5.15 11.22
C ASN A 60 -15.42 -6.42 10.72
N MET A 61 -15.08 -7.36 11.61
CA MET A 61 -14.44 -8.61 11.20
C MET A 61 -15.36 -9.54 10.40
N LYS A 62 -16.68 -9.45 10.56
CA LYS A 62 -17.64 -10.16 9.68
C LYS A 62 -17.48 -9.74 8.22
N LEU A 63 -17.23 -8.46 7.94
CA LEU A 63 -16.99 -8.00 6.57
C LEU A 63 -15.72 -8.61 5.98
N VAL A 64 -14.66 -8.73 6.79
CA VAL A 64 -13.42 -9.41 6.36
C VAL A 64 -13.68 -10.88 6.07
N ALA A 65 -14.40 -11.58 6.96
CA ALA A 65 -14.74 -12.98 6.75
C ALA A 65 -15.64 -13.22 5.53
N GLU A 66 -16.63 -12.35 5.32
CA GLU A 66 -17.49 -12.36 4.13
C GLU A 66 -16.68 -12.08 2.86
N ALA A 67 -15.70 -11.16 2.89
CA ALA A 67 -14.88 -10.85 1.74
C ALA A 67 -14.13 -12.08 1.21
N PHE A 68 -13.57 -12.89 2.11
CA PHE A 68 -12.83 -14.11 1.74
C PHE A 68 -13.73 -15.33 1.46
N SER A 69 -15.06 -15.15 1.37
CA SER A 69 -16.00 -16.25 1.09
C SER A 69 -17.14 -15.80 0.15
N PRO A 70 -17.12 -16.18 -1.14
CA PRO A 70 -16.19 -17.10 -1.80
C PRO A 70 -14.91 -16.41 -2.34
N LEU A 71 -13.82 -17.15 -2.49
CA LEU A 71 -12.53 -16.65 -2.98
C LEU A 71 -12.44 -16.44 -4.50
N ASP A 72 -13.41 -16.94 -5.27
CA ASP A 72 -13.45 -16.83 -6.73
C ASP A 72 -14.32 -15.66 -7.24
N ASP A 73 -14.82 -14.82 -6.34
CA ASP A 73 -15.62 -13.63 -6.66
C ASP A 73 -14.90 -12.34 -6.24
N TYR A 74 -14.08 -11.81 -7.14
CA TYR A 74 -13.34 -10.55 -6.92
C TYR A 74 -14.27 -9.35 -6.69
N ALA A 75 -15.46 -9.33 -7.32
CA ALA A 75 -16.40 -8.22 -7.16
C ALA A 75 -16.97 -8.21 -5.74
N HIS A 76 -17.40 -9.37 -5.24
CA HIS A 76 -17.85 -9.54 -3.86
C HIS A 76 -16.74 -9.24 -2.84
N PHE A 77 -15.54 -9.78 -3.06
CA PHE A 77 -14.37 -9.51 -2.23
C PHE A 77 -14.10 -8.00 -2.09
N THR A 78 -14.02 -7.29 -3.20
CA THR A 78 -13.74 -5.85 -3.19
C THR A 78 -14.89 -5.01 -2.63
N GLU A 79 -16.14 -5.41 -2.84
CA GLU A 79 -17.31 -4.76 -2.24
C GLU A 79 -17.23 -4.81 -0.71
N LYS A 80 -17.02 -6.00 -0.13
CA LYS A 80 -16.95 -6.19 1.32
C LYS A 80 -15.75 -5.50 1.95
N MET A 81 -14.60 -5.51 1.28
CA MET A 81 -13.42 -4.79 1.74
C MET A 81 -13.61 -3.28 1.72
N LYS A 82 -14.34 -2.73 0.73
CA LYS A 82 -14.70 -1.31 0.71
C LYS A 82 -15.68 -0.93 1.82
N GLU A 83 -16.64 -1.79 2.13
CA GLU A 83 -17.52 -1.59 3.29
C GLU A 83 -16.70 -1.53 4.60
N PHE A 84 -15.72 -2.43 4.74
CA PHE A 84 -14.82 -2.43 5.89
C PHE A 84 -13.94 -1.17 5.95
N PHE A 85 -13.37 -0.75 4.81
CA PHE A 85 -12.52 0.43 4.72
C PHE A 85 -13.24 1.77 4.87
N ALA A 86 -14.56 1.80 4.69
CA ALA A 86 -15.38 2.95 5.03
C ALA A 86 -15.34 3.29 6.54
N VAL A 87 -14.94 2.34 7.40
CA VAL A 87 -14.86 2.52 8.85
C VAL A 87 -13.41 2.43 9.35
N ILE A 88 -12.62 1.48 8.83
CA ILE A 88 -11.25 1.21 9.26
C ILE A 88 -10.31 1.42 8.08
N THR A 89 -9.52 2.50 8.08
CA THR A 89 -8.55 2.77 6.98
C THR A 89 -7.57 1.60 6.78
N PRO A 90 -7.09 1.33 5.55
CA PRO A 90 -6.20 0.20 5.27
C PRO A 90 -4.97 0.11 6.19
N ILE A 91 -4.32 1.23 6.51
CA ILE A 91 -3.14 1.25 7.40
C ILE A 91 -3.45 0.74 8.82
N ARG A 92 -4.70 0.86 9.28
CA ARG A 92 -5.16 0.39 10.59
C ARG A 92 -5.68 -1.05 10.56
N ALA A 93 -5.92 -1.55 9.36
CA ALA A 93 -6.47 -2.88 9.14
C ALA A 93 -5.40 -3.95 8.92
N ILE A 94 -4.12 -3.58 8.74
CA ILE A 94 -3.03 -4.50 8.39
C ILE A 94 -3.04 -5.75 9.27
N ASP A 95 -2.89 -5.57 10.58
CA ASP A 95 -2.81 -6.70 11.52
C ASP A 95 -4.09 -7.53 11.51
N ALA A 96 -5.27 -6.90 11.43
CA ALA A 96 -6.55 -7.59 11.45
C ALA A 96 -6.73 -8.48 10.20
N ILE A 97 -6.41 -7.97 9.03
CA ILE A 97 -6.51 -8.71 7.76
C ILE A 97 -5.47 -9.82 7.72
N GLN A 98 -4.21 -9.51 8.00
CA GLN A 98 -3.13 -10.50 7.95
C GLN A 98 -3.34 -11.61 8.98
N HIS A 99 -3.75 -11.26 10.20
CA HIS A 99 -4.07 -12.25 11.23
C HIS A 99 -5.23 -13.14 10.83
N TYR A 100 -6.31 -12.57 10.29
CA TYR A 100 -7.44 -13.35 9.78
C TYR A 100 -7.01 -14.39 8.74
N ILE A 101 -6.22 -13.97 7.74
CA ILE A 101 -5.73 -14.88 6.68
C ILE A 101 -4.87 -16.00 7.28
N LEU A 102 -3.96 -15.67 8.21
CA LEU A 102 -3.07 -16.65 8.83
C LEU A 102 -3.82 -17.62 9.75
N GLU A 103 -4.82 -17.17 10.50
CA GLU A 103 -5.66 -18.02 11.36
C GLU A 103 -6.54 -18.98 10.54
N HIS A 104 -6.96 -18.58 9.33
CA HIS A 104 -7.81 -19.37 8.45
C HIS A 104 -7.01 -20.02 7.30
N ALA A 105 -5.70 -20.16 7.43
CA ALA A 105 -4.83 -20.70 6.38
C ALA A 105 -5.14 -22.16 5.98
N GLU A 106 -5.85 -22.92 6.82
CA GLU A 106 -6.33 -24.27 6.48
C GLU A 106 -7.60 -24.26 5.60
N GLU A 107 -8.36 -23.15 5.62
CA GLU A 107 -9.63 -22.99 4.92
C GLU A 107 -9.49 -22.16 3.64
N LEU A 108 -8.54 -21.22 3.63
CA LEU A 108 -8.28 -20.34 2.51
C LEU A 108 -7.24 -20.94 1.58
N GLU A 109 -7.56 -21.08 0.29
CA GLU A 109 -6.59 -21.56 -0.69
C GLU A 109 -5.56 -20.45 -0.99
N PRO A 110 -4.25 -20.68 -0.73
CA PRO A 110 -3.26 -19.61 -0.79
C PRO A 110 -3.10 -18.96 -2.17
N ASN A 111 -3.22 -19.72 -3.27
CA ASN A 111 -3.06 -19.15 -4.61
C ASN A 111 -4.24 -18.24 -4.99
N GLN A 112 -5.46 -18.55 -4.54
CA GLN A 112 -6.64 -17.70 -4.73
C GLN A 112 -6.54 -16.42 -3.91
N VAL A 113 -6.12 -16.49 -2.65
CA VAL A 113 -5.86 -15.29 -1.84
C VAL A 113 -4.78 -14.42 -2.48
N HIS A 114 -3.69 -15.03 -2.94
CA HIS A 114 -2.63 -14.33 -3.66
C HIS A 114 -3.14 -13.70 -4.96
N HIS A 115 -3.99 -14.41 -5.71
CA HIS A 115 -4.59 -13.90 -6.94
C HIS A 115 -5.46 -12.66 -6.69
N LEU A 116 -6.35 -12.69 -5.69
CA LEU A 116 -7.15 -11.52 -5.28
C LEU A 116 -6.26 -10.33 -4.92
N ALA A 117 -5.16 -10.57 -4.21
CA ALA A 117 -4.21 -9.53 -3.82
C ALA A 117 -3.51 -8.89 -5.02
N VAL A 118 -3.06 -9.71 -5.98
CA VAL A 118 -2.44 -9.21 -7.22
C VAL A 118 -3.45 -8.43 -8.06
N GLU A 119 -4.69 -8.90 -8.18
CA GLU A 119 -5.74 -8.16 -8.90
C GLU A 119 -5.99 -6.77 -8.30
N CYS A 120 -5.95 -6.65 -6.97
CA CYS A 120 -6.07 -5.37 -6.28
C CYS A 120 -4.99 -4.34 -6.65
N LEU A 121 -3.77 -4.77 -7.01
CA LEU A 121 -2.69 -3.87 -7.42
C LEU A 121 -2.96 -3.14 -8.75
N TYR A 122 -3.90 -3.63 -9.55
CA TYR A 122 -4.35 -3.02 -10.81
C TYR A 122 -5.63 -2.20 -10.66
N SER A 123 -6.09 -1.97 -9.42
CA SER A 123 -7.30 -1.23 -9.16
C SER A 123 -7.18 0.26 -9.52
N ALA A 124 -8.33 0.89 -9.76
CA ALA A 124 -8.48 2.34 -9.83
C ALA A 124 -8.82 2.97 -8.46
N ASP A 125 -8.80 2.17 -7.40
CA ASP A 125 -9.16 2.54 -6.02
C ASP A 125 -7.93 2.39 -5.11
N THR A 126 -7.58 3.46 -4.38
CA THR A 126 -6.38 3.52 -3.54
C THR A 126 -6.43 2.52 -2.40
N ASP A 127 -7.60 2.29 -1.78
CA ASP A 127 -7.71 1.40 -0.63
C ASP A 127 -7.58 -0.06 -1.06
N LEU A 128 -8.06 -0.40 -2.26
CA LEU A 128 -7.82 -1.72 -2.85
C LEU A 128 -6.35 -1.94 -3.16
N ILE A 129 -5.62 -0.98 -3.73
CA ILE A 129 -4.17 -1.15 -3.96
C ILE A 129 -3.44 -1.40 -2.63
N LYS A 130 -3.76 -0.62 -1.59
CA LYS A 130 -3.20 -0.82 -0.25
C LYS A 130 -3.52 -2.22 0.29
N LEU A 131 -4.75 -2.69 0.12
CA LEU A 131 -5.14 -4.07 0.46
C LEU A 131 -4.28 -5.11 -0.27
N GLY A 132 -4.06 -4.95 -1.57
CA GLY A 132 -3.18 -5.83 -2.34
C GLY A 132 -1.78 -5.88 -1.74
N LEU A 133 -1.19 -4.72 -1.40
CA LEU A 133 0.12 -4.65 -0.76
C LEU A 133 0.14 -5.25 0.65
N ILE A 134 -0.93 -5.09 1.43
CA ILE A 134 -1.08 -5.69 2.76
C ILE A 134 -1.11 -7.22 2.67
N ILE A 135 -1.85 -7.78 1.71
CA ILE A 135 -1.98 -9.23 1.57
C ILE A 135 -0.71 -9.83 0.95
N VAL A 136 -0.08 -9.18 -0.03
CA VAL A 136 1.18 -9.69 -0.63
C VAL A 136 2.30 -9.80 0.42
N GLU A 137 2.34 -8.90 1.41
CA GLU A 137 3.38 -8.86 2.44
C GLU A 137 3.53 -10.17 3.24
N ILE A 138 2.44 -10.92 3.45
CA ILE A 138 2.48 -12.17 4.24
C ILE A 138 2.95 -13.38 3.43
N PHE A 139 3.08 -13.26 2.11
CA PHE A 139 3.64 -14.32 1.26
C PHE A 139 5.17 -14.30 1.28
N ASN A 140 5.77 -15.30 0.65
CA ASN A 140 7.21 -15.32 0.40
C ASN A 140 7.61 -14.16 -0.51
N GLU A 141 8.90 -13.84 -0.51
CA GLU A 141 9.48 -12.86 -1.42
C GLU A 141 9.00 -13.10 -2.87
N PRO A 142 8.39 -12.07 -3.51
CA PRO A 142 7.79 -12.22 -4.82
C PRO A 142 8.83 -12.31 -5.94
N ASP A 143 8.38 -12.72 -7.13
CA ASP A 143 9.20 -12.66 -8.34
C ASP A 143 9.47 -11.21 -8.79
N ASP A 144 10.41 -11.05 -9.72
CA ASP A 144 10.82 -9.73 -10.21
C ASP A 144 9.67 -8.94 -10.84
N PHE A 145 8.70 -9.64 -11.45
CA PHE A 145 7.54 -8.99 -12.07
C PHE A 145 6.66 -8.30 -11.02
N LEU A 146 6.33 -9.01 -9.94
CA LEU A 146 5.53 -8.43 -8.85
C LEU A 146 6.35 -7.43 -8.03
N LYS A 147 7.66 -7.63 -7.84
CA LYS A 147 8.54 -6.61 -7.28
C LYS A 147 8.51 -5.31 -8.07
N ASP A 148 8.54 -5.37 -9.41
CA ASP A 148 8.49 -4.18 -10.26
C ASP A 148 7.16 -3.42 -10.14
N ILE A 149 6.06 -4.12 -9.95
CA ILE A 149 4.76 -3.50 -9.65
C ILE A 149 4.83 -2.77 -8.30
N ILE A 150 5.33 -3.43 -7.26
CA ILE A 150 5.45 -2.85 -5.90
C ILE A 150 6.39 -1.64 -5.91
N ARG A 151 7.54 -1.72 -6.59
CA ARG A 151 8.47 -0.60 -6.80
C ARG A 151 7.77 0.57 -7.49
N THR A 152 6.99 0.30 -8.55
CA THR A 152 6.28 1.33 -9.31
C THR A 152 5.23 2.02 -8.44
N LEU A 153 4.39 1.26 -7.73
CA LEU A 153 3.40 1.81 -6.81
C LEU A 153 4.06 2.64 -5.70
N GLY A 154 5.15 2.13 -5.13
CA GLY A 154 5.89 2.76 -4.04
C GLY A 154 6.43 4.16 -4.37
N LEU A 155 6.61 4.50 -5.65
CA LEU A 155 7.01 5.85 -6.08
C LEU A 155 5.97 6.93 -5.74
N SER A 156 4.70 6.55 -5.57
CA SER A 156 3.66 7.46 -5.11
C SER A 156 3.63 7.47 -3.59
N ASP A 157 3.71 8.68 -3.00
CA ASP A 157 3.65 8.89 -1.55
C ASP A 157 2.43 8.19 -0.89
N GLU A 158 1.32 8.02 -1.61
CA GLU A 158 0.12 7.30 -1.15
C GLU A 158 0.37 5.82 -0.82
N PHE A 159 1.30 5.18 -1.52
CA PHE A 159 1.59 3.75 -1.39
C PHE A 159 2.98 3.46 -0.84
N THR A 160 3.85 4.46 -0.73
CA THR A 160 5.26 4.28 -0.32
C THR A 160 5.39 3.46 0.96
N ILE A 161 4.61 3.76 2.01
CA ILE A 161 4.69 3.05 3.29
C ILE A 161 4.37 1.54 3.14
N PHE A 162 3.35 1.21 2.35
CA PHE A 162 2.95 -0.18 2.09
C PHE A 162 3.97 -0.93 1.22
N ALA A 163 4.56 -0.23 0.24
CA ALA A 163 5.65 -0.78 -0.57
C ALA A 163 6.89 -1.07 0.29
N ILE A 164 7.22 -0.19 1.24
CA ILE A 164 8.34 -0.40 2.16
C ILE A 164 8.11 -1.64 3.04
N PHE A 165 6.89 -1.87 3.56
CA PHE A 165 6.61 -3.08 4.34
C PHE A 165 6.90 -4.37 3.55
N ASN A 166 6.55 -4.38 2.27
CA ASN A 166 6.90 -5.48 1.37
C ASN A 166 8.42 -5.57 1.15
N MET A 167 9.07 -4.45 0.78
CA MET A 167 10.50 -4.40 0.50
C MET A 167 11.35 -4.89 1.66
N MET A 168 11.00 -4.54 2.90
CA MET A 168 11.74 -4.96 4.10
C MET A 168 11.72 -6.48 4.34
N ARG A 169 10.84 -7.21 3.66
CA ARG A 169 10.82 -8.69 3.67
C ARG A 169 11.64 -9.32 2.56
N TRP A 170 12.16 -8.53 1.62
CA TRP A 170 12.99 -9.03 0.53
C TRP A 170 14.45 -9.19 0.98
N THR A 171 15.18 -10.05 0.28
CA THR A 171 16.58 -10.35 0.57
C THR A 171 17.47 -9.09 0.60
N ASP A 172 17.17 -8.10 -0.24
CA ASP A 172 17.89 -6.83 -0.37
C ASP A 172 17.09 -5.61 0.12
N GLY A 173 16.18 -5.82 1.07
CA GLY A 173 15.18 -4.83 1.48
C GLY A 173 15.73 -3.44 1.84
N ASN A 174 16.84 -3.35 2.57
CA ASN A 174 17.42 -2.04 2.92
C ASN A 174 17.92 -1.26 1.68
N ALA A 175 18.45 -1.97 0.68
CA ALA A 175 18.90 -1.36 -0.58
C ALA A 175 17.70 -0.90 -1.43
N GLU A 176 16.60 -1.65 -1.42
CA GLU A 176 15.34 -1.29 -2.08
C GLU A 176 14.72 -0.04 -1.47
N VAL A 177 14.64 0.02 -0.13
CA VAL A 177 14.17 1.21 0.59
C VAL A 177 15.07 2.41 0.32
N PHE A 178 16.39 2.23 0.25
CA PHE A 178 17.30 3.32 -0.10
C PHE A 178 17.09 3.82 -1.53
N ALA A 179 16.92 2.91 -2.48
CA ALA A 179 16.63 3.27 -3.87
C ALA A 179 15.30 4.02 -4.00
N LEU A 180 14.30 3.63 -3.19
CA LEU A 180 13.02 4.30 -3.12
C LEU A 180 13.12 5.68 -2.47
N ALA A 181 13.80 5.80 -1.32
CA ALA A 181 13.98 7.04 -0.55
C ALA A 181 14.53 8.20 -1.39
N LYS A 182 15.42 7.87 -2.33
CA LYS A 182 16.01 8.84 -3.27
C LYS A 182 14.99 9.43 -4.26
N LYS A 183 13.92 8.69 -4.57
CA LYS A 183 12.93 9.01 -5.62
C LYS A 183 11.59 9.52 -5.09
N VAL A 184 11.29 9.26 -3.82
CA VAL A 184 10.04 9.72 -3.19
C VAL A 184 10.21 11.09 -2.54
N HIS A 185 9.09 11.75 -2.34
CA HIS A 185 9.01 13.10 -1.79
C HIS A 185 8.07 13.11 -0.58
N GLY A 186 7.71 14.30 -0.08
CA GLY A 186 6.64 14.46 0.92
C GLY A 186 6.63 13.41 2.04
N TRP A 187 5.49 12.72 2.20
CA TRP A 187 5.33 11.67 3.21
C TRP A 187 6.04 10.38 2.84
N GLY A 188 6.18 10.08 1.54
CA GLY A 188 6.93 8.92 1.08
C GLY A 188 8.38 8.95 1.57
N ARG A 189 9.03 10.11 1.50
CA ARG A 189 10.39 10.32 2.01
C ARG A 189 10.48 10.17 3.52
N ILE A 190 9.52 10.74 4.26
CA ILE A 190 9.45 10.60 5.73
C ILE A 190 9.38 9.11 6.10
N HIS A 191 8.52 8.34 5.42
CA HIS A 191 8.38 6.91 5.67
C HIS A 191 9.62 6.09 5.31
N ALA A 192 10.27 6.42 4.19
CA ALA A 192 11.46 5.73 3.73
C ALA A 192 12.66 6.00 4.65
N VAL A 193 12.91 7.27 4.99
CA VAL A 193 14.01 7.68 5.88
C VAL A 193 13.86 7.07 7.28
N GLU A 194 12.63 7.01 7.81
CA GLU A 194 12.37 6.42 9.13
C GLU A 194 12.69 4.92 9.21
N ARG A 195 12.65 4.20 8.09
CA ARG A 195 12.94 2.75 8.01
C ARG A 195 14.30 2.41 7.45
N LEU A 196 15.02 3.38 6.90
CA LEU A 196 16.29 3.15 6.23
C LEU A 196 17.40 2.94 7.26
N GLU A 197 18.06 1.79 7.20
CA GLU A 197 19.15 1.46 8.13
C GLU A 197 20.50 1.99 7.61
N PRO A 198 21.30 2.71 8.43
CA PRO A 198 22.57 3.32 8.03
C PRO A 198 23.72 2.29 7.97
N GLU A 199 23.54 1.24 7.17
CA GLU A 199 24.46 0.10 7.06
C GLU A 199 25.74 0.44 6.28
N THR A 200 25.63 1.27 5.25
CA THR A 200 26.74 1.67 4.38
C THR A 200 27.14 3.13 4.60
N GLN A 201 28.37 3.49 4.21
CA GLN A 201 28.80 4.89 4.25
C GLN A 201 27.97 5.77 3.31
N GLU A 202 27.58 5.23 2.15
CA GLU A 202 26.71 5.92 1.19
C GLU A 202 25.36 6.30 1.81
N ILE A 203 24.70 5.35 2.50
CA ILE A 203 23.42 5.62 3.16
C ILE A 203 23.59 6.66 4.28
N ARG A 204 24.66 6.56 5.07
CA ARG A 204 24.95 7.53 6.14
C ARG A 204 25.15 8.95 5.59
N ASP A 205 25.96 9.08 4.55
CA ASP A 205 26.26 10.37 3.94
C ASP A 205 25.00 10.97 3.31
N TRP A 206 24.18 10.14 2.65
CA TRP A 206 22.90 10.57 2.07
C TRP A 206 21.90 11.01 3.16
N LEU A 207 21.75 10.24 4.23
CA LEU A 207 20.88 10.62 5.37
C LEU A 207 21.30 11.94 6.02
N LEU A 208 22.60 12.26 6.07
CA LEU A 208 23.10 13.52 6.64
C LEU A 208 22.94 14.73 5.71
N ALA A 209 22.93 14.51 4.39
CA ALA A 209 22.95 15.59 3.41
C ALA A 209 21.58 15.85 2.75
N GLU A 210 20.80 14.80 2.50
CA GLU A 210 19.57 14.82 1.68
C GLU A 210 18.35 14.17 2.36
N GLY A 211 18.58 13.39 3.43
CA GLY A 211 17.56 12.67 4.19
C GLY A 211 16.68 13.56 5.06
#